data_AF-A0A5A7P067-F1
#
_entry.id   AF-A0A5A7P067-F1
#
_cell.length_a   1.000
_cell.length_b   1.000
_cell.length_c   1.000
_cell.angle_alpha   90.00
_cell.angle_beta   90.00
_cell.angle_gamma   90.00
#
_symmetry.space_group_name_H-M   'P 1'
#
loop_
_entity.id
_entity.type
_entity.pdbx_description
1 polymer ?
#
loop_
_entity_poly.entity_id
_entity_poly.type
_entity_poly.pdbx_seq_one_letter_code
_entity_poly.pdbx_strand_id
1 'polypeptide(L)'
;MKTTPNAPTLAKQKLEQMGPMKRDEWILIGTLLLTIAFWIAGQALNMPSVVAAMIGLSILMLCGVLDWDDCLSEKQAWDNLAWFAVLIGMATQLTTLGHPPGFLFLHSMASGVPGLLAALALAYNTNLFGALAHYSSGQTAVYYGAGYVELRDVFILGIAIGLMQFVI
;
A
#
# COMPACT_ATOMS: atom_id res chain seq x y z
N MET A 1 2.21 -18.58 -10.45
CA MET A 1 3.54 -17.96 -10.32
C MET A 1 4.31 -18.25 -11.60
N LYS A 2 4.29 -17.31 -12.56
CA LYS A 2 5.11 -17.45 -13.77
C LYS A 2 6.54 -17.21 -13.31
N THR A 3 7.29 -18.28 -13.10
CA THR A 3 8.75 -18.22 -12.92
C THR A 3 9.25 -17.52 -14.17
N THR A 4 9.61 -16.24 -14.08
CA THR A 4 10.33 -15.51 -15.12
C THR A 4 11.80 -15.83 -14.87
N PRO A 5 12.34 -16.92 -15.44
CA PRO A 5 13.71 -17.37 -15.16
C PRO A 5 14.73 -16.42 -15.80
N ASN A 6 14.22 -15.52 -16.66
CA ASN A 6 14.93 -14.42 -17.30
C ASN A 6 14.83 -13.09 -16.52
N ALA A 7 14.29 -13.04 -15.30
CA ALA A 7 14.28 -11.80 -14.51
C ALA A 7 15.68 -11.19 -14.31
N PRO A 8 16.76 -11.96 -14.02
CA PRO A 8 18.10 -11.38 -13.92
C PRO A 8 18.70 -10.99 -15.27
N THR A 9 18.37 -11.70 -16.36
CA THR A 9 18.87 -11.38 -17.71
C THR A 9 18.13 -10.19 -18.35
N LEU A 10 16.82 -10.08 -18.11
CA LEU A 10 15.98 -8.93 -18.50
C LEU A 10 16.32 -7.68 -17.67
N ALA A 11 16.65 -7.83 -16.38
CA ALA A 11 17.15 -6.74 -15.55
C ALA A 11 18.53 -6.26 -16.01
N LYS A 12 19.45 -7.18 -16.35
CA LYS A 12 20.76 -6.82 -16.94
C LYS A 12 20.62 -6.13 -18.29
N GLN A 13 19.75 -6.62 -19.19
CA GLN A 13 19.48 -5.96 -20.47
C GLN A 13 18.83 -4.59 -20.31
N LYS A 14 17.86 -4.44 -19.38
CA LYS A 14 17.29 -3.12 -19.06
C LYS A 14 18.31 -2.18 -18.40
N LEU A 15 19.20 -2.70 -17.54
CA LEU A 15 20.31 -1.93 -16.95
C LEU A 15 21.30 -1.45 -18.00
N GLU A 16 21.62 -2.28 -18.99
CA GLU A 16 22.46 -1.91 -20.14
C GLU A 16 21.77 -0.88 -21.05
N GLN A 17 20.44 -0.96 -21.21
CA GLN A 17 19.64 0.03 -21.96
C GLN A 17 19.43 1.35 -21.21
N MET A 18 19.44 1.34 -19.87
CA MET A 18 19.26 2.55 -19.05
C MET A 18 20.49 3.48 -19.06
N GLY A 19 21.70 2.96 -19.34
CA GLY A 19 22.92 3.76 -19.43
C GLY A 19 23.37 4.34 -18.08
N PRO A 20 24.42 5.20 -18.06
CA PRO A 20 24.92 5.80 -16.83
C PRO A 20 23.86 6.69 -16.17
N MET A 21 23.78 6.61 -14.84
CA MET A 21 22.74 7.27 -14.04
C MET A 21 22.67 8.78 -14.34
N LYS A 22 21.50 9.26 -14.77
CA LYS A 22 21.32 10.69 -15.12
C LYS A 22 21.26 11.57 -13.86
N ARG A 23 21.52 12.87 -14.03
CA ARG A 23 21.49 13.86 -12.93
C ARG A 23 20.15 13.85 -12.18
N ASP A 24 19.06 13.60 -12.89
CA ASP A 24 17.70 13.59 -12.35
C ASP A 24 17.45 12.36 -11.45
N GLU A 25 18.03 11.21 -11.78
CA GLU A 25 18.00 10.01 -10.92
C GLU A 25 18.81 10.21 -9.63
N TRP A 26 19.92 10.96 -9.71
CA TRP A 26 20.71 11.33 -8.54
C TRP A 26 19.93 12.24 -7.59
N ILE A 27 19.17 13.19 -8.13
CA ILE A 27 18.30 14.07 -7.34
C ILE A 27 17.16 13.25 -6.74
N LEU A 28 16.56 12.32 -7.48
CA LEU A 28 15.52 11.43 -6.96
C LEU A 28 16.02 10.56 -5.80
N ILE A 29 17.20 9.95 -5.92
CA ILE A 29 17.83 9.18 -4.84
C ILE A 29 18.13 10.07 -3.64
N GLY A 30 18.67 11.27 -3.87
CA GLY A 30 18.93 12.25 -2.82
C GLY A 30 17.66 12.62 -2.04
N THR A 31 16.54 12.81 -2.75
CA THR A 31 15.26 13.19 -2.14
C THR A 31 14.59 12.02 -1.43
N LEU A 32 14.75 10.78 -1.94
CA LEU A 32 14.31 9.56 -1.28
C LEU A 32 15.04 9.37 0.07
N LEU A 33 16.37 9.50 0.07
CA LEU A 33 17.19 9.38 1.28
C LEU A 33 16.85 10.48 2.29
N LEU A 34 16.61 11.70 1.81
CA LEU A 34 16.16 12.81 2.65
C LEU A 34 14.81 12.50 3.30
N THR A 35 13.86 11.96 2.54
CA THR A 35 12.53 11.60 3.06
C THR A 35 12.62 10.50 4.13
N ILE A 36 13.47 9.49 3.92
CA ILE A 36 13.71 8.42 4.90
C ILE A 36 14.37 8.97 6.17
N ALA A 37 15.39 9.84 6.03
CA ALA A 37 16.01 10.50 7.17
C ALA A 37 14.98 11.33 7.96
N PHE A 38 14.07 12.00 7.26
CA PHE A 38 12.99 12.76 7.85
C PHE A 38 11.94 11.88 8.54
N TRP A 39 11.68 10.67 8.04
CA TRP A 39 10.83 9.69 8.71
C TRP A 39 11.43 9.15 10.00
N ILE A 40 12.73 8.86 10.01
CA ILE A 40 13.43 8.42 11.23
C ILE A 40 13.47 9.57 12.25
N ALA A 41 13.72 10.80 11.80
CA ALA A 41 13.68 11.99 12.64
C ALA A 41 12.24 12.41 13.04
N GLY A 42 11.21 11.92 12.34
CA GLY A 42 9.81 12.25 12.60
C GLY A 42 9.34 11.85 14.00
N GLN A 43 9.89 10.76 14.56
CA GLN A 43 9.62 10.37 15.95
C GLN A 43 10.18 11.37 16.98
N ALA A 44 11.27 12.07 16.65
CA ALA A 44 11.84 13.11 17.51
C ALA A 44 11.17 14.48 17.32
N LEU A 45 10.56 14.73 16.16
CA LEU A 45 9.96 16.02 15.77
C LEU A 45 8.43 16.11 15.96
N ASN A 46 7.77 15.06 16.49
CA ASN A 46 6.30 15.01 16.65
C ASN A 46 5.54 15.32 15.34
N MET A 47 6.14 15.03 14.18
CA MET A 47 5.61 15.38 12.88
C MET A 47 4.92 14.17 12.22
N PRO A 48 3.69 14.32 11.67
CA PRO A 48 3.05 13.26 10.91
C PRO A 48 3.87 12.88 9.68
N SER A 49 3.95 11.59 9.37
CA SER A 49 4.65 11.04 8.19
C SER A 49 4.20 11.68 6.87
N VAL A 50 2.93 12.10 6.79
CA VAL A 50 2.35 12.81 5.64
C VAL A 50 3.08 14.12 5.35
N VAL A 51 3.46 14.87 6.38
CA VAL A 51 4.13 16.18 6.22
C VAL A 51 5.52 15.98 5.63
N ALA A 52 6.24 14.94 6.07
CA ALA A 52 7.53 14.57 5.51
C ALA A 52 7.43 14.25 4.01
N ALA A 53 6.40 13.50 3.61
CA ALA A 53 6.14 13.17 2.21
C ALA A 53 5.77 14.42 1.37
N MET A 54 4.97 15.34 1.92
CA MET A 54 4.63 16.60 1.24
C MET A 54 5.87 17.49 1.02
N ILE A 55 6.78 17.54 2.00
CA ILE A 55 8.05 18.27 1.86
C ILE A 55 8.92 17.62 0.78
N GLY A 56 9.05 16.29 0.78
CA GLY A 56 9.79 15.56 -0.25
C GLY A 56 9.25 15.80 -1.66
N LEU A 57 7.94 15.72 -1.85
CA LEU A 57 7.27 16.01 -3.12
C LEU A 57 7.50 17.47 -3.56
N SER A 58 7.39 18.42 -2.62
CA SER A 58 7.64 19.83 -2.91
C SER A 58 9.07 20.09 -3.38
N ILE A 59 10.06 19.39 -2.81
CA ILE A 59 11.47 19.50 -3.23
C ILE A 59 11.67 18.89 -4.63
N LEU A 60 11.04 17.74 -4.90
CA LEU A 60 11.12 17.08 -6.22
C LEU A 60 10.56 17.97 -7.34
N MET A 61 9.44 18.65 -7.09
CA MET A 61 8.87 19.60 -8.06
C MET A 61 9.74 20.84 -8.24
N LEU A 62 10.34 21.39 -7.17
CA LEU A 62 11.23 22.54 -7.27
C LEU A 62 12.56 22.24 -7.97
N CYS A 63 13.06 21.01 -7.84
CA CYS A 63 14.28 20.58 -8.54
C CYS A 63 14.07 20.30 -10.04
N GLY A 64 12.83 20.40 -10.56
CA GLY A 64 12.52 20.15 -11.97
C GLY A 64 12.65 18.69 -12.39
N VAL A 65 12.67 17.77 -11.42
CA VAL A 65 12.72 16.31 -11.66
C VAL A 65 11.33 15.76 -11.93
N LEU A 66 10.30 16.43 -11.43
CA LEU A 66 8.91 16.02 -11.54
C LEU A 66 8.05 17.23 -11.94
N ASP A 67 7.33 17.12 -13.06
CA ASP A 67 6.38 18.16 -13.48
C ASP A 67 5.03 17.99 -12.79
N TRP A 68 4.29 19.10 -12.72
CA TRP A 68 2.94 19.09 -12.14
C TRP A 68 1.97 18.22 -12.95
N ASP A 69 2.15 18.21 -14.28
CA ASP A 69 1.36 17.36 -15.17
C ASP A 69 1.61 15.87 -14.92
N ASP A 70 2.84 15.47 -14.57
CA ASP A 70 3.14 14.08 -14.21
C ASP A 70 2.39 13.67 -12.94
N CYS A 71 2.38 14.54 -11.91
CA CYS A 71 1.63 14.31 -10.67
C CYS A 71 0.11 14.14 -10.90
N LEU A 72 -0.46 14.91 -11.84
CA LEU A 72 -1.87 14.82 -12.20
C LEU A 72 -2.17 13.61 -13.09
N SER A 73 -1.22 13.18 -13.91
CA SER A 73 -1.37 12.05 -14.81
C SER A 73 -1.39 10.69 -14.09
N GLU A 74 -0.89 10.63 -12.84
CA GLU A 74 -0.84 9.44 -12.00
C GLU A 74 -2.21 9.02 -11.44
N LYS A 75 -3.08 8.52 -12.32
CA LYS A 75 -4.45 8.10 -12.00
C LYS A 75 -4.55 7.11 -10.84
N GLN A 76 -3.53 6.26 -10.67
CA GLN A 76 -3.51 5.25 -9.61
C GLN A 76 -3.40 5.88 -8.21
N ALA A 77 -2.62 6.96 -8.06
CA ALA A 77 -2.52 7.66 -6.78
C ALA A 77 -3.85 8.33 -6.42
N TRP A 78 -4.50 8.95 -7.40
CA TRP A 78 -5.80 9.60 -7.23
C TRP A 78 -6.93 8.63 -6.89
N ASP A 79 -6.98 7.46 -7.53
CA ASP A 79 -7.97 6.41 -7.25
C ASP A 79 -7.84 5.90 -5.81
N ASN A 80 -6.62 5.57 -5.37
CA ASN A 80 -6.37 5.14 -3.99
C ASN A 80 -6.76 6.21 -2.97
N LEU A 81 -6.42 7.49 -3.22
CA LEU A 81 -6.76 8.60 -2.33
C LEU A 81 -8.27 8.78 -2.20
N ALA A 82 -9.00 8.74 -3.32
CA ALA A 82 -10.45 8.85 -3.35
C ALA A 82 -11.11 7.69 -2.58
N TRP A 83 -10.67 6.46 -2.82
CA TRP A 83 -11.17 5.28 -2.11
C TRP A 83 -10.88 5.34 -0.61
N PHE A 84 -9.66 5.69 -0.20
CA PHE A 84 -9.33 5.84 1.22
C PHE A 84 -10.14 6.95 1.88
N ALA A 85 -10.35 8.09 1.21
CA ALA A 85 -11.17 9.18 1.75
C ALA A 85 -12.62 8.74 2.00
N VAL A 86 -13.23 8.02 1.06
CA VAL A 86 -14.58 7.48 1.21
C VAL A 86 -14.65 6.45 2.34
N LEU A 87 -13.70 5.52 2.39
CA LEU A 87 -13.64 4.48 3.43
C LEU A 87 -13.45 5.07 4.82
N ILE A 88 -12.54 6.03 4.99
CA ILE A 88 -12.33 6.75 6.26
C ILE A 88 -13.60 7.52 6.62
N GLY A 89 -14.28 8.13 5.64
CA GLY A 89 -15.57 8.79 5.86
C GLY A 89 -16.64 7.82 6.38
N MET A 90 -16.81 6.67 5.72
CA MET A 90 -17.75 5.62 6.16
C MET A 90 -17.39 5.06 7.54
N ALA A 91 -16.10 4.82 7.81
CA ALA A 91 -15.63 4.39 9.11
C ALA A 91 -15.93 5.44 10.20
N THR A 92 -15.73 6.72 9.89
CA THR A 92 -16.06 7.82 10.80
C THR A 92 -17.56 7.85 11.11
N GLN A 93 -18.42 7.71 10.09
CA GLN A 93 -19.87 7.63 10.30
C GLN A 93 -20.27 6.44 11.18
N LEU A 94 -19.60 5.30 11.03
CA LEU A 94 -19.87 4.14 11.90
C LEU A 94 -19.46 4.42 13.36
N THR A 95 -18.33 5.10 13.57
CA THR A 95 -17.91 5.51 14.92
C THR A 95 -18.84 6.54 15.56
N THR A 96 -19.40 7.48 14.79
CA THR A 96 -20.35 8.47 15.31
C THR A 96 -21.73 7.85 15.59
N LEU A 97 -22.11 6.78 14.88
CA LEU A 97 -23.31 5.97 15.14
C LEU A 97 -23.18 5.03 16.36
N GLY A 98 -22.10 5.13 17.14
CA GLY A 98 -21.92 4.42 18.41
C GLY A 98 -21.18 3.09 18.32
N HIS A 99 -20.60 2.76 17.16
CA HIS A 99 -19.81 1.53 16.97
C HIS A 99 -18.32 1.87 16.86
N PRO A 100 -17.57 1.86 17.99
CA PRO A 100 -16.13 2.12 17.94
C PRO A 100 -15.40 1.02 17.14
N PRO A 101 -14.16 1.26 16.65
CA PRO A 101 -13.41 0.32 15.82
C PRO A 101 -13.24 -1.09 16.43
N GLY A 102 -13.30 -1.20 17.76
CA GLY A 102 -13.24 -2.47 18.49
C GLY A 102 -14.59 -3.11 18.82
N PHE A 103 -15.71 -2.57 18.34
CA PHE A 103 -17.06 -3.03 18.72
C PHE A 103 -17.25 -4.54 18.53
N LEU A 104 -16.77 -5.10 17.42
CA LEU A 104 -16.86 -6.54 17.12
C LEU A 104 -16.05 -7.40 18.11
N PHE A 105 -14.93 -6.89 18.61
CA PHE A 105 -14.12 -7.55 19.63
C PHE A 105 -14.84 -7.53 20.99
N LEU A 106 -15.40 -6.39 21.38
CA LEU A 106 -16.18 -6.29 22.62
C LEU A 106 -17.43 -7.18 22.57
N HIS A 107 -18.11 -7.25 21.42
CA HIS A 107 -19.30 -8.08 21.25
C HIS A 107 -18.99 -9.59 21.32
N SER A 108 -17.87 -10.02 20.74
CA SER A 108 -17.44 -11.42 20.81
C SER A 108 -16.98 -11.84 22.21
N MET A 109 -16.37 -10.93 22.97
CA MET A 109 -16.12 -11.18 24.40
C MET A 109 -17.41 -11.26 25.21
N ALA A 110 -18.41 -10.43 24.90
CA ALA A 110 -19.71 -10.46 25.57
C ALA A 110 -20.51 -11.74 25.28
N SER A 111 -20.30 -12.39 24.13
CA SER A 111 -20.92 -13.68 23.79
C SER A 111 -20.21 -14.90 24.40
N GLY A 112 -19.19 -14.69 25.26
CA GLY A 112 -18.47 -15.76 25.96
C GLY A 112 -17.31 -16.39 25.18
N VAL A 113 -16.92 -15.80 24.04
CA VAL A 113 -15.75 -16.26 23.27
C VAL A 113 -14.47 -15.84 24.00
N PRO A 114 -13.47 -16.73 24.16
CA PRO A 114 -12.17 -16.36 24.71
C PRO A 114 -11.56 -15.20 23.92
N GLY A 115 -11.07 -14.16 24.60
CA GLY A 115 -10.55 -12.95 23.94
C GLY A 115 -9.42 -13.22 22.94
N LEU A 116 -8.62 -14.26 23.17
CA LEU A 116 -7.59 -14.69 22.21
C LEU A 116 -8.22 -15.22 20.90
N LEU A 117 -9.30 -16.01 20.99
CA LEU A 117 -10.02 -16.50 19.80
C LEU A 117 -10.68 -15.36 19.04
N ALA A 118 -11.27 -14.40 19.75
CA ALA A 118 -11.89 -13.22 19.15
C ALA A 118 -10.87 -12.35 18.40
N ALA A 119 -9.70 -12.11 19.01
CA ALA A 119 -8.62 -11.36 18.38
C ALA A 119 -8.07 -12.08 17.14
N LEU A 120 -7.84 -13.40 17.25
CA LEU A 120 -7.37 -14.21 16.12
C LEU A 120 -8.39 -14.26 14.98
N ALA A 121 -9.68 -14.40 15.27
CA ALA A 121 -10.74 -14.43 14.26
C ALA A 121 -10.86 -13.08 13.50
N LEU A 122 -10.71 -11.96 14.20
CA LEU A 122 -10.72 -10.63 13.57
C LEU A 122 -9.46 -10.37 12.75
N ALA A 123 -8.29 -10.76 13.27
CA ALA A 123 -7.02 -10.67 12.55
C ALA A 123 -7.04 -11.55 11.27
N TYR A 124 -7.58 -12.76 11.39
CA TYR A 124 -7.81 -13.67 10.27
C TYR A 124 -8.67 -13.05 9.19
N ASN A 125 -9.81 -12.45 9.58
CA ASN A 125 -10.75 -11.85 8.65
C ASN A 125 -10.13 -10.67 7.87
N THR A 126 -9.32 -9.85 8.55
CA THR A 126 -8.60 -8.73 7.92
C THR A 126 -7.57 -9.22 6.91
N ASN A 127 -6.82 -10.27 7.24
CA ASN A 127 -5.84 -10.87 6.33
C ASN A 127 -6.51 -11.51 5.09
N LEU A 128 -7.68 -12.14 5.27
CA LEU A 128 -8.43 -12.75 4.18
C LEU A 128 -8.94 -11.70 3.18
N PHE A 129 -9.53 -10.60 3.65
CA PHE A 129 -9.90 -9.48 2.78
C PHE A 129 -8.67 -8.87 2.08
N GLY A 130 -7.54 -8.86 2.77
CA GLY A 130 -6.22 -8.52 2.23
C GLY A 130 -5.78 -9.35 1.02
N ALA A 131 -6.24 -10.59 0.86
CA ALA A 131 -5.82 -11.47 -0.23
C ALA A 131 -6.80 -11.53 -1.42
N LEU A 132 -8.06 -11.13 -1.23
CA LEU A 132 -9.13 -11.35 -2.21
C LEU A 132 -9.27 -10.24 -3.26
N ALA A 133 -8.84 -9.01 -2.95
CA ALA A 133 -8.96 -7.87 -3.85
C ALA A 133 -7.60 -7.43 -4.41
N HIS A 134 -7.57 -6.99 -5.66
CA HIS A 134 -6.34 -6.49 -6.31
C HIS A 134 -5.89 -5.12 -5.78
N TYR A 135 -6.77 -4.42 -5.06
CA TYR A 135 -6.55 -3.11 -4.43
C TYR A 135 -6.37 -3.18 -2.90
N SER A 136 -6.36 -4.36 -2.29
CA SER A 136 -6.26 -4.53 -0.84
C SER A 136 -4.87 -4.25 -0.26
N SER A 137 -3.82 -4.28 -1.08
CA SER A 137 -2.43 -4.00 -0.70
C SER A 137 -1.76 -3.14 -1.77
N GLY A 138 -1.02 -2.11 -1.33
CA GLY A 138 -0.31 -1.21 -2.24
C GLY A 138 0.69 -1.93 -3.15
N GLN A 139 1.21 -3.08 -2.71
CA GLN A 139 2.09 -3.92 -3.53
C GLN A 139 1.30 -4.52 -4.71
N THR A 140 0.11 -5.07 -4.46
CA THR A 140 -0.75 -5.73 -5.46
C THR A 140 -1.29 -4.74 -6.48
N ALA A 141 -1.62 -3.52 -6.03
CA ALA A 141 -2.06 -2.44 -6.92
C ALA A 141 -0.94 -2.03 -7.90
N VAL A 142 0.32 -1.99 -7.47
CA VAL A 142 1.46 -1.69 -8.35
C VAL A 142 1.68 -2.81 -9.37
N TYR A 143 1.56 -4.08 -8.96
CA TYR A 143 1.66 -5.21 -9.89
C TYR A 143 0.53 -5.26 -10.92
N TYR A 144 -0.69 -4.86 -10.52
CA TYR A 144 -1.84 -4.72 -11.40
C TYR A 144 -1.69 -3.53 -12.35
N GLY A 145 -1.29 -2.36 -11.85
CA GLY A 145 -1.05 -1.15 -12.64
C GLY A 145 0.10 -1.30 -13.64
N ALA A 146 1.13 -2.09 -13.30
CA ALA A 146 2.22 -2.45 -14.19
C ALA A 146 1.87 -3.56 -15.22
N GLY A 147 0.62 -4.07 -15.21
CA GLY A 147 0.12 -5.06 -16.17
C GLY A 147 0.67 -6.48 -15.99
N TYR A 148 1.35 -6.77 -14.88
CA TYR A 148 1.96 -8.09 -14.64
C TYR A 148 0.98 -9.13 -14.09
N VAL A 149 -0.18 -8.71 -13.56
CA VAL A 149 -1.17 -9.58 -12.94
C VAL A 149 -2.57 -9.26 -13.47
N GLU A 150 -3.25 -10.25 -14.05
CA GLU A 150 -4.64 -10.10 -14.52
C GLU A 150 -5.64 -10.29 -13.36
N LEU A 151 -6.83 -9.66 -13.47
CA LEU A 151 -7.91 -9.78 -12.49
C LEU A 151 -8.24 -11.25 -12.13
N ARG A 152 -8.27 -12.13 -13.15
CA ARG A 152 -8.58 -13.55 -12.97
C ARG A 152 -7.56 -14.26 -12.08
N ASP A 153 -6.29 -13.93 -12.22
CA ASP A 153 -5.21 -14.56 -11.44
C ASP A 153 -5.27 -14.14 -9.97
N VAL A 154 -5.63 -12.87 -9.69
CA VAL A 154 -5.84 -12.38 -8.31
C VAL A 154 -7.00 -13.10 -7.65
N PHE A 155 -8.13 -13.26 -8.35
CA PHE A 155 -9.28 -13.96 -7.78
C PHE A 155 -9.00 -15.45 -7.52
N ILE A 156 -8.29 -16.13 -8.44
CA ILE A 156 -7.93 -17.55 -8.24
C ILE A 156 -6.95 -17.71 -7.08
N LEU A 157 -5.94 -16.84 -6.97
CA LEU A 157 -5.00 -16.83 -5.84
C LEU A 157 -5.72 -16.50 -4.52
N GLY A 158 -6.61 -15.53 -4.52
CA GLY A 158 -7.41 -15.16 -3.35
C GLY A 158 -8.29 -16.30 -2.87
N ILE A 159 -8.92 -17.04 -3.78
CA ILE A 159 -9.70 -18.25 -3.44
C ILE A 159 -8.78 -19.34 -2.89
N ALA A 160 -7.62 -19.59 -3.51
CA ALA A 160 -6.68 -20.62 -3.07
C ALA A 160 -6.10 -20.32 -1.67
N ILE A 161 -5.70 -19.07 -1.42
CA ILE A 161 -5.23 -18.60 -0.12
C ILE A 161 -6.38 -18.66 0.89
N GLY A 162 -7.58 -18.24 0.52
CA GLY A 162 -8.75 -18.32 1.39
C GLY A 162 -9.11 -19.76 1.82
N LEU A 163 -8.99 -20.73 0.91
CA LEU A 163 -9.17 -22.15 1.22
C LEU A 163 -8.08 -22.70 2.15
N MET A 164 -6.81 -22.32 1.91
CA MET A 164 -5.71 -22.69 2.81
C MET A 164 -5.91 -22.11 4.22
N GLN A 165 -6.37 -20.86 4.28
CA GLN A 165 -6.62 -20.14 5.51
C GLN A 165 -7.78 -20.79 6.28
N PHE A 166 -8.82 -21.30 5.59
CA PHE A 166 -9.94 -22.01 6.24
C PHE A 166 -9.55 -23.35 6.90
N VAL A 167 -8.45 -23.96 6.46
CA VAL A 167 -7.95 -25.25 6.98
C VAL A 167 -7.04 -25.07 8.21
N ILE A 168 -6.47 -23.88 8.41
CA ILE A 168 -5.54 -23.52 9.49
C ILE A 168 -6.29 -22.84 10.63
#